data_AF-A0A1H7YTW1-F1
#
_entry.id   AF-A0A1H7YTW1-F1
#
_cell.length_a   1.000
_cell.length_b   1.000
_cell.length_c   1.000
_cell.angle_alpha   90.00
_cell.angle_beta   90.00
_cell.angle_gamma   90.00
#
_symmetry.space_group_name_H-M   'P 1'
#
loop_
_entity.id
_entity.type
_entity.pdbx_description
1 polymer ?
#
loop_
_entity_poly.entity_id
_entity_poly.type
_entity_poly.pdbx_seq_one_letter_code
_entity_poly.pdbx_strand_id
1 'polypeptide(L)'
;MFDSLFSAGSTVALPAWAALGAAPWLGRAKPFIWATTGIVIPVGLGLAYWWLMATYWSAAGGGYSSLSAVHALFQHPGLLTAGWFHYLAFDLFVGTWIAREGERAGIAPVLLIPCFALTFLFGPVGLLAFLALRVAPACMALAWELHRRQPQLAWFGGLLLATMVLALMAAWLDPRTLNGVGVWVKPLKFMASVSLYALTTAWLIGDLPHEQRGSRLARIIVAVVIATGVFEIGYITLQGALAQASHFNEDSTFHIVMYSLMGVGALLLSATALPLAWLFARHGDALAAPYRLAVVLGLVLTFVAGAGAGIAISQHGGSTIGAVAGGATLPLFGWSATGGDLRVPHFLGVHAQQLLPLAGALISMSLMPWGRAAVWLLTGLYAALILWTFSLAYAGMPLIPLGIQPAA
;
A
#
# COMPACT_ATOMS: atom_id res chain seq x y z
N MET A 1 -13.37 42.12 20.05
CA MET A 1 -13.03 42.25 18.62
C MET A 1 -12.82 40.90 17.97
N PHE A 2 -11.87 40.07 18.42
CA PHE A 2 -11.59 38.76 17.82
C PHE A 2 -12.78 37.79 17.86
N ASP A 3 -13.58 37.79 18.94
CA ASP A 3 -14.82 36.99 19.00
C ASP A 3 -15.84 37.40 17.93
N SER A 4 -15.94 38.69 17.65
CA SER A 4 -16.81 39.22 16.59
C SER A 4 -16.32 38.80 15.20
N LEU A 5 -15.00 38.80 14.97
CA LEU A 5 -14.39 38.31 13.73
C LEU A 5 -14.61 36.81 13.56
N PHE A 6 -14.36 36.02 14.62
CA PHE A 6 -14.62 34.59 14.65
C PHE A 6 -16.09 34.27 14.33
N SER A 7 -17.01 34.99 14.98
CA SER A 7 -18.45 34.84 14.76
C SER A 7 -18.81 35.17 13.30
N ALA A 8 -18.31 36.29 12.78
CA ALA A 8 -18.58 36.71 11.40
C ALA A 8 -18.11 35.66 10.36
N GLY A 9 -16.89 35.14 10.50
CA GLY A 9 -16.40 34.07 9.61
C GLY A 9 -17.26 32.81 9.68
N SER A 10 -17.64 32.39 10.88
CA SER A 10 -18.47 31.21 11.12
C SER A 10 -19.89 31.37 10.55
N THR A 11 -20.48 32.56 10.65
CA THR A 11 -21.81 32.87 10.10
C THR A 11 -21.83 32.79 8.57
N VAL A 12 -20.73 33.13 7.89
CA VAL A 12 -20.63 33.02 6.43
C VAL A 12 -20.48 31.56 5.98
N ALA A 13 -19.81 30.72 6.77
CA ALA A 13 -19.49 29.35 6.39
C ALA A 13 -20.73 28.46 6.23
N LEU A 14 -21.66 28.46 7.20
CA LEU A 14 -22.80 27.55 7.19
C LEU A 14 -23.72 27.72 5.96
N PRO A 15 -24.17 28.94 5.60
CA PRO A 15 -24.95 29.16 4.38
C PRO A 15 -24.18 28.80 3.11
N ALA A 16 -22.87 29.05 3.07
CA ALA A 16 -22.03 28.71 1.92
C ALA A 16 -21.98 27.20 1.69
N TRP A 17 -21.81 26.41 2.76
CA TRP A 17 -21.84 24.95 2.70
C TRP A 17 -23.23 24.41 2.34
N ALA A 18 -24.30 24.98 2.89
CA ALA A 18 -25.67 24.61 2.52
C ALA A 18 -25.95 24.88 1.03
N ALA A 19 -25.53 26.05 0.54
CA ALA A 19 -25.66 26.40 -0.88
C ALA A 19 -24.82 25.47 -1.76
N LEU A 20 -23.59 25.17 -1.38
CA LEU A 20 -22.72 24.24 -2.09
C LEU A 20 -23.30 22.83 -2.15
N GLY A 21 -23.82 22.32 -1.02
CA GLY A 21 -24.48 21.03 -0.95
C GLY A 21 -25.71 20.97 -1.83
N ALA A 22 -26.52 22.02 -1.87
CA ALA A 22 -27.72 22.12 -2.71
C ALA A 22 -27.43 22.39 -4.19
N ALA A 23 -26.23 22.90 -4.53
CA ALA A 23 -25.85 23.36 -5.86
C ALA A 23 -26.17 22.38 -7.01
N PRO A 24 -26.01 21.04 -6.86
CA PRO A 24 -26.35 20.09 -7.92
C PRO A 24 -27.80 20.14 -8.38
N TRP A 25 -28.73 20.57 -7.51
CA TRP A 25 -30.17 20.64 -7.80
C TRP A 25 -30.67 22.04 -8.16
N LEU A 26 -29.82 23.07 -8.07
CA LEU A 26 -30.22 24.47 -8.26
C LEU A 26 -30.01 24.99 -9.69
N GLY A 27 -29.75 24.09 -10.65
CA GLY A 27 -29.72 24.39 -12.08
C GLY A 27 -28.85 25.59 -12.44
N ARG A 28 -29.48 26.71 -12.84
CA ARG A 28 -28.80 27.93 -13.31
C ARG A 28 -28.03 28.68 -12.21
N ALA A 29 -28.35 28.49 -10.93
CA ALA A 29 -27.64 29.14 -9.83
C ALA A 29 -26.28 28.49 -9.53
N LYS A 30 -26.06 27.25 -9.98
CA LYS A 30 -24.86 26.45 -9.67
C LYS A 30 -23.53 27.16 -9.98
N PRO A 31 -23.31 27.78 -11.17
CA PRO A 31 -22.04 28.45 -11.47
C PRO A 31 -21.77 29.64 -10.53
N PHE A 32 -22.82 30.37 -10.17
CA PHE A 32 -22.72 31.48 -9.21
C PHE A 32 -22.36 30.99 -7.81
N ILE A 33 -23.00 29.91 -7.35
CA ILE A 33 -22.68 29.27 -6.07
C ILE A 33 -21.21 28.85 -6.06
N TRP A 34 -20.73 28.18 -7.10
CA TRP A 34 -19.32 27.76 -7.18
C TRP A 34 -18.32 28.91 -7.24
N ALA A 35 -18.63 29.99 -7.95
CA ALA A 35 -17.78 31.18 -7.94
C ALA A 35 -17.74 31.80 -6.53
N THR A 36 -18.88 31.83 -5.85
CA THR A 36 -19.00 32.40 -4.51
C THR A 36 -18.25 31.55 -3.47
N THR A 37 -18.49 30.24 -3.44
CA THR A 37 -17.89 29.33 -2.45
C THR A 37 -16.44 28.96 -2.78
N GLY A 38 -16.07 28.92 -4.06
CA GLY A 38 -14.73 28.54 -4.49
C GLY A 38 -13.76 29.69 -4.70
N ILE A 39 -14.23 30.94 -4.76
CA ILE A 39 -13.38 32.11 -5.01
C ILE A 39 -13.73 33.24 -4.06
N VAL A 40 -14.94 33.79 -4.11
CA VAL A 40 -15.28 35.04 -3.39
C VAL A 40 -15.09 34.91 -1.89
N ILE A 41 -15.69 33.90 -1.26
CA ILE A 41 -15.60 33.68 0.19
C ILE A 41 -14.18 33.28 0.60
N PRO A 42 -13.51 32.29 -0.03
CA PRO A 42 -12.12 31.94 0.31
C PRO A 42 -11.14 33.11 0.15
N VAL A 43 -11.27 33.94 -0.90
CA VAL A 43 -10.43 35.13 -1.08
C VAL A 43 -10.68 36.15 0.03
N GLY A 44 -11.95 36.42 0.38
CA GLY A 44 -12.28 37.34 1.47
C GLY A 44 -11.70 36.88 2.81
N LEU A 45 -11.87 35.60 3.16
CA LEU A 45 -11.30 35.01 4.37
C LEU A 45 -9.77 34.96 4.31
N GLY A 46 -9.17 34.70 3.15
CA GLY A 46 -7.72 34.70 2.93
C GLY A 46 -7.09 36.09 3.09
N LEU A 47 -7.77 37.15 2.63
CA LEU A 47 -7.35 38.53 2.86
C LEU A 47 -7.43 38.92 4.33
N ALA A 48 -8.50 38.50 5.03
CA ALA A 48 -8.64 38.71 6.47
C ALA A 48 -7.57 37.93 7.27
N TYR A 49 -7.30 36.69 6.88
CA TYR A 49 -6.18 35.88 7.39
C TYR A 49 -4.85 36.60 7.21
N TRP A 50 -4.56 37.06 5.99
CA TRP A 50 -3.32 37.77 5.67
C TRP A 50 -3.16 39.03 6.51
N TRP A 51 -4.23 39.82 6.66
CA TRP A 51 -4.22 41.02 7.49
C TRP A 51 -3.93 40.70 8.97
N LEU A 52 -4.58 39.68 9.54
CA LEU A 52 -4.34 39.25 10.91
C LEU A 52 -2.91 38.73 11.11
N MET A 53 -2.41 37.92 10.18
CA MET A 53 -1.02 37.45 10.19
C MET A 53 -0.06 38.64 10.15
N ALA A 54 -0.17 39.53 9.17
CA ALA A 54 0.73 40.67 9.02
C ALA A 54 0.72 41.61 10.25
N THR A 55 -0.42 41.75 10.92
CA THR A 55 -0.58 42.64 12.08
C THR A 55 -0.02 42.04 13.37
N TYR A 56 -0.22 40.73 13.59
CA TYR A 56 0.04 40.10 14.89
C TYR A 56 1.22 39.12 14.88
N TRP A 57 1.84 38.84 13.73
CA TRP A 57 2.92 37.87 13.60
C TRP A 57 4.11 38.16 14.52
N SER A 58 4.61 39.40 14.50
CA SER A 58 5.76 39.81 15.33
C SER A 58 5.46 39.89 16.82
N ALA A 59 4.17 39.96 17.19
CA ALA A 59 3.74 39.98 18.58
C ALA A 59 3.70 38.58 19.22
N ALA A 60 3.73 37.52 18.40
CA ALA A 60 3.76 36.14 18.88
C ALA A 60 5.18 35.57 18.81
N GLY A 61 5.74 35.15 19.95
CA GLY A 61 7.07 34.54 20.03
C GLY A 61 7.14 33.09 19.54
N GLY A 62 6.45 32.74 18.46
CA GLY A 62 6.29 31.37 17.96
C GLY A 62 6.77 31.15 16.51
N GLY A 63 6.43 29.99 15.93
CA GLY A 63 6.85 29.59 14.59
C GLY A 63 6.36 28.21 14.17
N TYR A 64 6.81 27.70 13.02
CA TYR A 64 6.36 26.41 12.45
C TYR A 64 7.38 25.26 12.59
N SER A 65 8.48 25.48 13.31
CA SER A 65 9.58 24.49 13.42
C SER A 65 9.33 23.39 14.46
N SER A 66 8.39 23.58 15.38
CA SER A 66 8.03 22.61 16.42
C SER A 66 6.58 22.77 16.85
N LEU A 67 6.02 21.71 17.45
CA LEU A 67 4.67 21.78 18.03
C LEU A 67 4.56 22.87 19.11
N SER A 68 5.60 23.05 19.93
CA SER A 68 5.64 24.11 20.95
C SER A 68 5.63 25.50 20.34
N ALA A 69 6.34 25.71 19.23
CA ALA A 69 6.36 26.98 18.51
C ALA A 69 5.01 27.29 17.86
N VAL A 70 4.32 26.28 17.30
CA VAL A 70 2.97 26.43 16.74
C VAL A 70 1.97 26.76 17.84
N HIS A 71 2.05 26.05 18.98
CA HIS A 71 1.22 26.34 20.14
C HIS A 71 1.40 27.79 20.62
N ALA A 72 2.63 28.30 20.66
CA ALA A 72 2.91 29.68 21.04
C ALA A 72 2.28 30.72 20.09
N LEU A 73 2.19 30.44 18.78
CA LEU A 73 1.48 31.33 17.84
C LEU A 73 -0.02 31.41 18.17
N PHE A 74 -0.65 30.27 18.46
CA PHE A 74 -2.10 30.19 18.73
C PHE A 74 -2.51 30.65 20.13
N GLN A 75 -1.54 30.94 21.01
CA GLN A 75 -1.81 31.66 22.27
C GLN A 75 -2.23 33.12 22.00
N HIS A 76 -1.85 33.71 20.85
CA HIS A 76 -2.29 35.05 20.48
C HIS A 76 -3.68 35.01 19.82
N PRO A 77 -4.71 35.67 20.38
CA PRO A 77 -6.09 35.58 19.87
C PRO A 77 -6.24 35.97 18.39
N GLY A 78 -5.51 36.98 17.91
CA GLY A 78 -5.53 37.39 16.50
C GLY A 78 -4.97 36.33 15.54
N LEU A 79 -3.92 35.59 15.95
CA LEU A 79 -3.35 34.52 15.13
C LEU A 79 -4.18 33.24 15.22
N LEU A 80 -4.84 33.00 16.35
CA LEU A 80 -5.84 31.94 16.50
C LEU A 80 -7.05 32.18 15.58
N THR A 81 -7.60 33.40 15.54
CA THR A 81 -8.68 33.77 14.61
C THR A 81 -8.24 33.63 13.15
N ALA A 82 -7.00 34.00 12.84
CA ALA A 82 -6.44 33.79 11.51
C ALA A 82 -6.37 32.29 11.17
N GLY A 83 -5.87 31.45 12.07
CA GLY A 83 -5.89 29.99 11.91
C GLY A 83 -7.30 29.45 11.62
N TRP A 84 -8.32 29.99 12.29
CA TRP A 84 -9.72 29.66 12.01
C TRP A 84 -10.16 30.06 10.60
N PHE A 85 -9.83 31.26 10.15
CA PHE A 85 -10.15 31.72 8.79
C PHE A 85 -9.41 30.92 7.71
N HIS A 86 -8.19 30.47 8.00
CA HIS A 86 -7.46 29.55 7.13
C HIS A 86 -8.25 28.25 6.91
N TYR A 87 -8.76 27.62 7.98
CA TYR A 87 -9.60 26.42 7.86
C TYR A 87 -10.87 26.69 7.06
N LEU A 88 -11.64 27.73 7.41
CA LEU A 88 -12.88 28.07 6.70
C LEU A 88 -12.66 28.34 5.21
N ALA A 89 -11.58 29.04 4.85
CA ALA A 89 -11.26 29.37 3.47
C ALA A 89 -10.86 28.12 2.66
N PHE A 90 -9.91 27.33 3.18
CA PHE A 90 -9.40 26.16 2.47
C PHE A 90 -10.43 25.04 2.39
N ASP A 91 -11.17 24.76 3.47
CA ASP A 91 -12.16 23.69 3.47
C ASP A 91 -13.30 23.99 2.49
N LEU A 92 -13.78 25.24 2.42
CA LEU A 92 -14.83 25.64 1.47
C LEU A 92 -14.32 25.64 0.02
N PHE A 93 -13.07 26.05 -0.19
CA PHE A 93 -12.40 25.93 -1.49
C PHE A 93 -12.32 24.47 -1.94
N VAL A 94 -11.85 23.58 -1.05
CA VAL A 94 -11.76 22.13 -1.29
C VAL A 94 -13.14 21.54 -1.53
N GLY A 95 -14.15 21.90 -0.74
CA GLY A 95 -15.54 21.47 -0.97
C GLY A 95 -16.06 21.86 -2.34
N THR A 96 -15.77 23.08 -2.79
CA THR A 96 -16.16 23.54 -4.13
C THR A 96 -15.40 22.80 -5.23
N TRP A 97 -14.12 22.51 -5.00
CA TRP A 97 -13.32 21.68 -5.90
C TRP A 97 -13.88 20.25 -5.99
N ILE A 98 -14.23 19.62 -4.86
CA ILE A 98 -14.91 18.31 -4.79
C ILE A 98 -16.20 18.32 -5.61
N ALA A 99 -17.03 19.36 -5.50
CA ALA A 99 -18.28 19.46 -6.26
C ALA A 99 -18.02 19.47 -7.78
N ARG A 100 -17.03 20.23 -8.23
CA ARG A 100 -16.67 20.33 -9.66
C ARG A 100 -16.05 19.05 -10.20
N GLU A 101 -15.12 18.47 -9.47
CA GLU A 101 -14.45 17.22 -9.86
C GLU A 101 -15.38 16.01 -9.76
N GLY A 102 -16.32 16.02 -8.82
CA GLY A 102 -17.38 15.02 -8.71
C GLY A 102 -18.30 15.03 -9.92
N GLU A 103 -18.73 16.23 -10.36
CA GLU A 103 -19.53 16.36 -11.59
C GLU A 103 -18.74 15.92 -12.84
N ARG A 104 -17.47 16.34 -12.97
CA ARG A 104 -16.59 15.89 -14.07
C ARG A 104 -16.40 14.38 -14.12
N ALA A 105 -16.36 13.74 -12.95
CA ALA A 105 -16.24 12.29 -12.82
C ALA A 105 -17.57 11.54 -12.94
N GLY A 106 -18.71 12.24 -13.10
CA GLY A 106 -20.03 11.61 -13.13
C GLY A 106 -20.47 10.98 -11.79
N ILE A 107 -19.90 11.42 -10.67
CA ILE A 107 -20.27 10.92 -9.34
C ILE A 107 -21.65 11.48 -8.95
N ALA A 108 -22.56 10.60 -8.52
CA ALA A 108 -23.90 10.99 -8.11
C ALA A 108 -23.84 12.05 -6.99
N PRO A 109 -24.59 13.17 -7.09
CA PRO A 109 -24.54 14.25 -6.11
C PRO A 109 -24.76 13.82 -4.65
N VAL A 110 -25.61 12.82 -4.43
CA VAL A 110 -25.91 12.27 -3.09
C VAL A 110 -24.66 11.68 -2.42
N LEU A 111 -23.75 11.08 -3.20
CA LEU A 111 -22.48 10.54 -2.68
C LEU A 111 -21.49 11.64 -2.27
N LEU A 112 -21.67 12.86 -2.76
CA LEU A 112 -20.83 14.01 -2.39
C LEU A 112 -21.29 14.65 -1.07
N ILE A 113 -22.55 14.47 -0.65
CA ILE A 113 -23.08 15.06 0.60
C ILE A 113 -22.25 14.64 1.83
N PRO A 114 -21.93 13.34 2.05
CA PRO A 114 -21.06 12.96 3.15
C PRO A 114 -19.66 13.55 3.03
N CYS A 115 -19.13 13.68 1.80
CA CYS A 115 -17.82 14.30 1.57
C CYS A 115 -17.83 15.77 1.97
N PHE A 116 -18.90 16.50 1.67
CA PHE A 116 -19.08 17.89 2.09
C PHE A 116 -19.18 18.02 3.60
N ALA A 117 -20.00 17.19 4.26
CA ALA A 117 -20.12 17.20 5.71
C ALA A 117 -18.78 16.89 6.40
N LEU A 118 -18.04 15.90 5.90
CA LEU A 118 -16.72 15.55 6.41
C LEU A 118 -15.68 16.63 6.11
N THR A 119 -15.75 17.33 4.97
CA THR A 119 -14.84 18.45 4.67
C THR A 119 -15.16 19.65 5.56
N PHE A 120 -16.44 19.90 5.85
CA PHE A 120 -16.85 20.97 6.74
C PHE A 120 -16.40 20.76 8.19
N LEU A 121 -16.49 19.52 8.70
CA LEU A 121 -16.13 19.20 10.09
C LEU A 121 -14.64 18.83 10.26
N PHE A 122 -14.08 18.17 9.26
CA PHE A 122 -12.76 17.53 9.30
C PHE A 122 -12.07 17.63 7.92
N GLY A 123 -11.92 18.85 7.38
CA GLY A 123 -11.33 19.17 6.06
C GLY A 123 -10.66 18.03 5.29
N PRO A 124 -9.49 17.55 5.73
CA PRO A 124 -8.75 16.48 5.06
C PRO A 124 -9.51 15.15 4.91
N VAL A 125 -10.34 14.77 5.87
CA VAL A 125 -11.11 13.51 5.86
C VAL A 125 -12.15 13.52 4.74
N GLY A 126 -12.82 14.65 4.52
CA GLY A 126 -13.78 14.78 3.41
C GLY A 126 -13.11 14.71 2.04
N LEU A 127 -11.91 15.28 1.90
CA LEU A 127 -11.08 15.13 0.70
C LEU A 127 -10.69 13.66 0.46
N LEU A 128 -10.25 12.95 1.51
CA LEU A 128 -9.92 11.52 1.41
C LEU A 128 -11.14 10.68 1.02
N ALA A 129 -12.31 10.97 1.57
CA ALA A 129 -13.56 10.29 1.20
C ALA A 129 -13.91 10.51 -0.28
N PHE A 130 -13.76 11.74 -0.78
CA PHE A 130 -13.97 12.03 -2.20
C PHE A 130 -12.96 11.30 -3.11
N LEU A 131 -11.68 11.29 -2.74
CA LEU A 131 -10.66 10.57 -3.50
C LEU A 131 -10.92 9.06 -3.50
N ALA A 132 -11.44 8.50 -2.41
CA ALA A 132 -11.87 7.11 -2.36
C ALA A 132 -13.02 6.84 -3.36
N LEU A 133 -14.02 7.72 -3.45
CA LEU A 133 -15.09 7.62 -4.46
C LEU A 133 -14.54 7.72 -5.90
N ARG A 134 -13.54 8.56 -6.14
CA ARG A 134 -12.89 8.71 -7.45
C ARG A 134 -12.17 7.45 -7.90
N VAL A 135 -11.54 6.73 -6.97
CA VAL A 135 -10.74 5.53 -7.29
C VAL A 135 -11.59 4.25 -7.26
N ALA A 136 -12.71 4.24 -6.54
CA ALA A 136 -13.58 3.07 -6.38
C ALA A 136 -13.97 2.39 -7.71
N PRO A 137 -14.38 3.09 -8.79
CA PRO A 137 -14.69 2.45 -10.07
C PRO A 137 -13.51 1.70 -10.68
N ALA A 138 -12.29 2.26 -10.60
CA ALA A 138 -11.09 1.60 -11.11
C ALA A 138 -10.73 0.35 -10.29
N CYS A 139 -10.84 0.44 -8.95
CA CYS A 139 -10.68 -0.71 -8.07
C CYS A 139 -11.72 -1.81 -8.36
N MET A 140 -12.99 -1.43 -8.58
CA MET A 140 -14.05 -2.37 -8.95
C MET A 140 -13.79 -3.03 -10.29
N ALA A 141 -13.35 -2.26 -11.30
CA ALA A 141 -13.00 -2.80 -12.60
C ALA A 141 -11.83 -3.80 -12.51
N LEU A 142 -10.80 -3.47 -11.71
CA LEU A 142 -9.69 -4.37 -11.45
C LEU A 142 -10.13 -5.64 -10.71
N ALA A 143 -10.96 -5.52 -9.67
CA ALA A 143 -11.49 -6.65 -8.92
C ALA A 143 -12.36 -7.55 -9.80
N TRP A 144 -13.20 -6.95 -10.66
CA TRP A 144 -14.01 -7.66 -11.64
C TRP A 144 -13.15 -8.40 -12.66
N GLU A 145 -12.10 -7.76 -13.17
CA GLU A 145 -11.18 -8.38 -14.12
C GLU A 145 -10.42 -9.55 -13.47
N LEU A 146 -9.94 -9.39 -12.25
CA LEU A 146 -9.33 -10.49 -11.48
C LEU A 146 -10.30 -11.66 -11.29
N HIS A 147 -11.56 -11.36 -10.92
CA HIS A 147 -12.59 -12.37 -10.77
C HIS A 147 -12.89 -13.09 -12.09
N ARG A 148 -13.01 -12.35 -13.20
CA ARG A 148 -13.21 -12.91 -14.54
C ARG A 148 -12.06 -13.82 -14.98
N ARG A 149 -10.82 -13.47 -14.60
CA ARG A 149 -9.61 -14.22 -14.95
C ARG A 149 -9.47 -15.51 -14.15
N GLN A 150 -9.64 -15.46 -12.83
CA GLN A 150 -9.64 -16.65 -11.97
C GLN A 150 -10.44 -16.37 -10.68
N PRO A 151 -11.72 -16.81 -10.59
CA PRO A 151 -12.62 -16.46 -9.50
C PRO A 151 -12.14 -16.86 -8.10
N GLN A 152 -11.53 -18.04 -7.97
CA GLN A 152 -11.18 -18.62 -6.67
C GLN A 152 -10.00 -17.87 -6.04
N LEU A 153 -8.97 -17.58 -6.83
CA LEU A 153 -7.81 -16.81 -6.37
C LEU A 153 -8.16 -15.33 -6.16
N ALA A 154 -9.05 -14.76 -6.98
CA ALA A 154 -9.55 -13.40 -6.77
C ALA A 154 -10.29 -13.26 -5.44
N TRP A 155 -11.19 -14.20 -5.12
CA TRP A 155 -11.87 -14.23 -3.82
C TRP A 155 -10.91 -14.47 -2.66
N PHE A 156 -9.98 -15.42 -2.81
CA PHE A 156 -9.00 -15.72 -1.77
C PHE A 156 -8.11 -14.51 -1.46
N GLY A 157 -7.51 -13.91 -2.49
CA GLY A 157 -6.68 -12.71 -2.32
C GLY A 157 -7.48 -11.51 -1.79
N GLY A 158 -8.70 -11.31 -2.28
CA GLY A 158 -9.60 -10.25 -1.79
C GLY A 158 -10.01 -10.44 -0.33
N LEU A 159 -10.29 -11.68 0.09
CA LEU A 159 -10.60 -12.00 1.49
C LEU A 159 -9.39 -11.71 2.39
N LEU A 160 -8.17 -12.04 1.95
CA LEU A 160 -6.95 -11.69 2.69
C LEU A 160 -6.77 -10.16 2.84
N LEU A 161 -7.08 -9.37 1.81
CA LEU A 161 -7.05 -7.90 1.92
C LEU A 161 -8.11 -7.39 2.90
N ALA A 162 -9.30 -7.99 2.90
CA ALA A 162 -10.36 -7.63 3.84
C ALA A 162 -9.98 -7.99 5.28
N THR A 163 -9.40 -9.16 5.52
CA THR A 163 -8.95 -9.58 6.86
C THR A 163 -7.76 -8.77 7.37
N MET A 164 -6.95 -8.17 6.48
CA MET A 164 -5.92 -7.21 6.91
C MET A 164 -6.50 -6.01 7.65
N VAL A 165 -7.72 -5.56 7.35
CA VAL A 165 -8.36 -4.47 8.10
C VAL A 165 -8.57 -4.88 9.56
N LEU A 166 -9.03 -6.11 9.80
CA LEU A 166 -9.19 -6.65 11.15
C LEU A 166 -7.84 -6.81 11.86
N ALA A 167 -6.81 -7.26 11.16
CA ALA A 167 -5.46 -7.36 11.71
C ALA A 167 -4.83 -5.99 12.01
N LEU A 168 -5.13 -4.95 11.22
CA LEU A 168 -4.73 -3.56 11.49
C LEU A 168 -5.42 -3.01 12.73
N MET A 169 -6.72 -3.27 12.88
CA MET A 169 -7.46 -2.92 14.09
C MET A 169 -6.87 -3.64 15.32
N ALA A 170 -6.57 -4.94 15.19
CA ALA A 170 -5.91 -5.69 16.25
C ALA A 170 -4.51 -5.16 16.57
N ALA A 171 -3.71 -4.78 15.57
CA ALA A 171 -2.41 -4.16 15.75
C ALA A 171 -2.48 -2.81 16.49
N TRP A 172 -3.57 -2.07 16.32
CA TRP A 172 -3.79 -0.80 17.02
C TRP A 172 -4.25 -1.01 18.48
N LEU A 173 -5.02 -2.07 18.75
CA LEU A 173 -5.59 -2.38 20.06
C LEU A 173 -4.67 -3.22 20.96
N ASP A 174 -3.78 -4.02 20.37
CA ASP A 174 -2.94 -4.99 21.07
C ASP A 174 -1.49 -4.48 21.17
N PRO A 175 -1.05 -4.00 22.35
CA PRO A 175 0.27 -3.40 22.53
C PRO A 175 1.38 -4.47 22.64
N ARG A 176 1.05 -5.76 22.64
CA ARG A 176 2.05 -6.83 22.84
C ARG A 176 3.05 -6.84 21.69
N THR A 177 4.29 -7.13 22.06
CA THR A 177 5.41 -7.27 21.12
C THR A 177 6.06 -8.63 21.27
N LEU A 178 6.54 -9.19 20.16
CA LEU A 178 7.44 -10.33 20.10
C LEU A 178 8.78 -9.85 19.54
N ASN A 179 9.86 -9.98 20.31
CA ASN A 179 11.20 -9.48 19.96
C ASN A 179 11.22 -7.98 19.60
N GLY A 180 10.47 -7.15 20.35
CA GLY A 180 10.39 -5.70 20.14
C GLY A 180 9.53 -5.27 18.95
N VAL A 181 8.86 -6.20 18.27
CA VAL A 181 7.97 -5.91 17.13
C VAL A 181 6.53 -6.31 17.49
N GLY A 182 5.54 -5.47 17.14
CA GLY A 182 4.13 -5.77 17.42
C GLY A 182 3.69 -7.13 16.86
N VAL A 183 2.93 -7.90 17.65
CA VAL A 183 2.58 -9.30 17.32
C VAL A 183 1.78 -9.46 16.01
N TRP A 184 1.08 -8.40 15.58
CA TRP A 184 0.27 -8.36 14.36
C TRP A 184 1.05 -7.94 13.10
N VAL A 185 2.29 -7.46 13.24
CA VAL A 185 3.10 -7.00 12.09
C VAL A 185 3.41 -8.15 11.13
N LYS A 186 3.74 -9.34 11.67
CA LYS A 186 4.02 -10.52 10.84
C LYS A 186 2.76 -11.03 10.11
N PRO A 187 1.61 -11.25 10.78
CA PRO A 187 0.34 -11.53 10.10
C PRO A 187 0.03 -10.57 8.96
N LEU A 188 0.13 -9.26 9.19
CA LEU A 188 -0.14 -8.23 8.15
C LEU A 188 0.76 -8.38 6.93
N LYS A 189 2.07 -8.57 7.13
CA LYS A 189 3.03 -8.75 6.02
C LYS A 189 2.74 -10.02 5.22
N PHE A 190 2.41 -11.12 5.89
CA PHE A 190 2.08 -12.38 5.23
C PHE A 190 0.74 -12.31 4.48
N MET A 191 -0.30 -11.71 5.07
CA MET A 191 -1.58 -11.49 4.38
C MET A 191 -1.40 -10.66 3.12
N ALA A 192 -0.64 -9.56 3.19
CA ALA A 192 -0.33 -8.72 2.04
C ALA A 192 0.43 -9.50 0.94
N SER A 193 1.47 -10.25 1.32
CA SER A 193 2.30 -11.02 0.39
C SER A 193 1.53 -12.15 -0.29
N VAL A 194 0.81 -12.98 0.49
CA VAL A 194 0.02 -14.11 -0.04
C VAL A 194 -1.15 -13.61 -0.88
N SER A 195 -1.79 -12.49 -0.50
CA SER A 195 -2.81 -11.85 -1.33
C SER A 195 -2.23 -11.42 -2.68
N LEU A 196 -1.13 -10.67 -2.67
CA LEU A 196 -0.48 -10.22 -3.91
C LEU A 196 -0.06 -11.42 -4.78
N TYR A 197 0.49 -12.48 -4.19
CA TYR A 197 0.83 -13.72 -4.90
C TYR A 197 -0.40 -14.35 -5.57
N ALA A 198 -1.49 -14.51 -4.82
CA ALA A 198 -2.73 -15.11 -5.32
C ALA A 198 -3.36 -14.28 -6.45
N LEU A 199 -3.44 -12.95 -6.29
CA LEU A 199 -4.00 -12.04 -7.30
C LEU A 199 -3.11 -11.96 -8.55
N THR A 200 -1.77 -12.00 -8.39
CA THR A 200 -0.84 -12.09 -9.52
C THR A 200 -1.04 -13.41 -10.27
N THR A 201 -1.17 -14.53 -9.55
CA THR A 201 -1.42 -15.84 -10.15
C THR A 201 -2.77 -15.87 -10.88
N ALA A 202 -3.82 -15.25 -10.30
CA ALA A 202 -5.12 -15.10 -10.96
C ALA A 202 -5.00 -14.32 -12.28
N TRP A 203 -4.25 -13.21 -12.25
CA TRP A 203 -4.00 -12.39 -13.42
C TRP A 203 -3.32 -13.19 -14.54
N LEU A 204 -2.22 -13.88 -14.21
CA LEU A 204 -1.45 -14.68 -15.15
C LEU A 204 -2.25 -15.86 -15.72
N ILE A 205 -3.01 -16.59 -14.90
CA ILE A 205 -3.90 -17.64 -15.42
C ILE A 205 -4.89 -17.07 -16.45
N GLY A 206 -5.37 -15.84 -16.23
CA GLY A 206 -6.22 -15.13 -17.18
C GLY A 206 -5.59 -14.82 -18.54
N ASP A 207 -4.27 -14.75 -18.64
CA ASP A 207 -3.55 -14.53 -19.90
C ASP A 207 -3.36 -15.81 -20.72
N LEU A 208 -3.55 -16.98 -20.12
CA LEU A 208 -3.51 -18.24 -20.85
C LEU A 208 -4.69 -18.36 -21.82
N PRO A 209 -4.58 -19.15 -22.90
CA PRO A 209 -5.71 -19.48 -23.76
C PRO A 209 -6.87 -20.07 -22.96
N HIS A 210 -8.11 -19.79 -23.38
CA HIS A 210 -9.33 -20.16 -22.63
C HIS A 210 -9.36 -21.65 -22.24
N GLU A 211 -8.92 -22.53 -23.13
CA GLU A 211 -8.84 -23.98 -22.92
C GLU A 211 -7.90 -24.39 -21.78
N GLN A 212 -6.85 -23.60 -21.53
CA GLN A 212 -5.82 -23.90 -20.54
C GLN A 212 -6.13 -23.33 -19.16
N ARG A 213 -6.98 -22.29 -19.06
CA ARG A 213 -7.38 -21.66 -17.79
C ARG A 213 -8.05 -22.64 -16.84
N GLY A 214 -8.76 -23.63 -17.39
CA GLY A 214 -9.43 -24.70 -16.66
C GLY A 214 -8.67 -26.02 -16.64
N SER A 215 -7.43 -26.09 -17.14
CA SER A 215 -6.67 -27.34 -17.23
C SER A 215 -6.44 -27.98 -15.85
N ARG A 216 -6.16 -29.29 -15.83
CA ARG A 216 -5.84 -30.00 -14.56
C ARG A 216 -4.69 -29.34 -13.82
N LEU A 217 -3.66 -28.90 -14.54
CA LEU A 217 -2.49 -28.25 -13.94
C LEU A 217 -2.84 -26.89 -13.34
N ALA A 218 -3.63 -26.06 -14.05
CA ALA A 218 -4.11 -24.78 -13.52
C ALA A 218 -4.95 -24.97 -12.25
N ARG A 219 -5.83 -25.98 -12.21
CA ARG A 219 -6.61 -26.32 -11.01
C ARG A 219 -5.74 -26.77 -9.83
N ILE A 220 -4.69 -27.55 -10.09
CA ILE A 220 -3.72 -27.96 -9.05
C ILE A 220 -2.99 -26.73 -8.51
N ILE A 221 -2.49 -25.84 -9.38
CA ILE A 221 -1.84 -24.59 -8.97
C ILE A 221 -2.76 -23.80 -8.04
N VAL A 222 -4.01 -23.55 -8.45
CA VAL A 222 -4.99 -22.81 -7.65
C VAL A 222 -5.24 -23.48 -6.31
N ALA A 223 -5.45 -24.80 -6.29
CA ALA A 223 -5.68 -25.55 -5.06
C ALA A 223 -4.50 -25.48 -4.09
N VAL A 224 -3.26 -25.62 -4.60
CA VAL A 224 -2.05 -25.53 -3.78
C VAL A 224 -1.87 -24.12 -3.22
N VAL A 225 -2.06 -23.07 -4.03
CA VAL A 225 -1.96 -21.67 -3.57
C VAL A 225 -2.96 -21.40 -2.44
N ILE A 226 -4.22 -21.82 -2.60
CA ILE A 226 -5.25 -21.61 -1.58
C ILE A 226 -4.95 -22.44 -0.33
N ALA A 227 -4.65 -23.73 -0.48
CA ALA A 227 -4.43 -24.62 0.67
C ALA A 227 -3.24 -24.18 1.51
N THR A 228 -2.09 -23.92 0.87
CA THR A 228 -0.88 -23.45 1.56
C THR A 228 -1.06 -22.04 2.12
N GLY A 229 -1.70 -21.13 1.38
CA GLY A 229 -1.98 -19.78 1.85
C GLY A 229 -2.92 -19.75 3.06
N VAL A 230 -4.00 -20.55 3.07
CA VAL A 230 -4.90 -20.68 4.23
C VAL A 230 -4.16 -21.21 5.45
N PHE A 231 -3.35 -22.26 5.27
CA PHE A 231 -2.55 -22.83 6.35
C PHE A 231 -1.55 -21.81 6.93
N GLU A 232 -0.74 -21.19 6.08
CA GLU A 232 0.26 -20.18 6.45
C GLU A 232 -0.37 -19.02 7.21
N ILE A 233 -1.39 -18.39 6.63
CA ILE A 233 -2.03 -17.23 7.23
C ILE A 233 -2.76 -17.62 8.53
N GLY A 234 -3.47 -18.74 8.54
CA GLY A 234 -4.19 -19.22 9.72
C GLY A 234 -3.24 -19.46 10.89
N TYR A 235 -2.15 -20.20 10.66
CA TYR A 235 -1.19 -20.53 11.71
C TYR A 235 -0.39 -19.31 12.18
N ILE A 236 0.11 -18.47 11.26
CA ILE A 236 0.84 -17.23 11.63
C ILE A 236 -0.06 -16.29 12.43
N THR A 237 -1.33 -16.14 12.04
CA THR A 237 -2.28 -15.28 12.74
C THR A 237 -2.59 -15.82 14.13
N LEU A 238 -2.80 -17.13 14.27
CA LEU A 238 -3.00 -17.77 15.58
C LEU A 238 -1.78 -17.56 16.50
N GLN A 239 -0.58 -17.80 16.00
CA GLN A 239 0.66 -17.60 16.77
C GLN A 239 0.84 -16.13 17.17
N GLY A 240 0.55 -15.19 16.28
CA GLY A 240 0.53 -13.76 16.61
C GLY A 240 -0.47 -13.43 17.72
N ALA A 241 -1.70 -13.96 17.66
CA ALA A 241 -2.71 -13.76 18.70
C ALA A 241 -2.28 -14.34 20.07
N LEU A 242 -1.54 -15.45 20.06
CA LEU A 242 -0.94 -16.06 21.25
C LEU A 242 0.36 -15.38 21.71
N ALA A 243 0.85 -14.37 20.98
CA ALA A 243 2.15 -13.74 21.19
C ALA A 243 3.33 -14.74 21.17
N GLN A 244 3.23 -15.74 20.29
CA GLN A 244 4.24 -16.80 20.11
C GLN A 244 4.88 -16.72 18.72
N ALA A 245 6.08 -17.26 18.60
CA ALA A 245 6.77 -17.36 17.33
C ALA A 245 6.16 -18.47 16.46
N SER A 246 5.88 -18.17 15.20
CA SER A 246 5.44 -19.18 14.22
C SER A 246 6.60 -19.88 13.49
N HIS A 247 7.78 -19.26 13.43
CA HIS A 247 8.98 -19.85 12.83
C HIS A 247 10.03 -19.99 13.93
N PHE A 248 10.84 -21.06 13.86
CA PHE A 248 11.88 -21.37 14.84
C PHE A 248 11.33 -21.59 16.27
N ASN A 249 10.05 -21.95 16.40
CA ASN A 249 9.46 -22.32 17.66
C ASN A 249 9.56 -23.84 17.83
N GLU A 250 10.39 -24.25 18.79
CA GLU A 250 10.69 -25.65 19.06
C GLU A 250 10.26 -26.05 20.48
N ASP A 251 9.39 -25.25 21.12
CA ASP A 251 8.96 -25.43 22.52
C ASP A 251 8.17 -26.73 22.74
N SER A 252 7.57 -27.29 21.69
CA SER A 252 6.88 -28.58 21.76
C SER A 252 6.90 -29.31 20.41
N THR A 253 6.63 -30.62 20.44
CA THR A 253 6.49 -31.44 19.22
C THR A 253 5.49 -30.85 18.24
N PHE A 254 4.40 -30.24 18.73
CA PHE A 254 3.42 -29.57 17.89
C PHE A 254 4.04 -28.40 17.13
N HIS A 255 4.79 -27.52 17.80
CA HIS A 255 5.42 -26.36 17.14
C HIS A 255 6.50 -26.77 16.13
N ILE A 256 7.28 -27.80 16.43
CA ILE A 256 8.28 -28.36 15.50
C ILE A 256 7.59 -28.87 14.22
N VAL A 257 6.50 -29.63 14.38
CA VAL A 257 5.74 -30.16 13.23
C VAL A 257 5.11 -29.01 12.44
N MET A 258 4.48 -28.03 13.11
CA MET A 258 3.88 -26.89 12.42
C MET A 258 4.93 -26.06 11.68
N TYR A 259 6.07 -25.75 12.30
CA TYR A 259 7.18 -25.04 11.64
C TYR A 259 7.69 -25.80 10.41
N SER A 260 7.82 -27.12 10.50
CA SER A 260 8.21 -27.96 9.35
C SER A 260 7.17 -27.92 8.23
N LEU A 261 5.87 -27.99 8.58
CA LEU A 261 4.77 -27.88 7.61
C LEU A 261 4.72 -26.50 6.96
N MET A 262 5.07 -25.43 7.67
CA MET A 262 5.21 -24.10 7.07
C MET A 262 6.33 -24.06 6.04
N GLY A 263 7.50 -24.63 6.35
CA GLY A 263 8.60 -24.75 5.39
C GLY A 263 8.16 -25.48 4.11
N VAL A 264 7.44 -26.59 4.25
CA VAL A 264 6.85 -27.34 3.12
C VAL A 264 5.80 -26.49 2.38
N GLY A 265 4.91 -25.82 3.12
CA GLY A 265 3.86 -24.96 2.56
C GLY A 265 4.41 -23.81 1.74
N ALA A 266 5.39 -23.08 2.27
CA ALA A 266 6.08 -21.99 1.60
C ALA A 266 6.83 -22.45 0.34
N LEU A 267 7.48 -23.62 0.39
CA LEU A 267 8.16 -24.19 -0.77
C LEU A 267 7.15 -24.65 -1.84
N LEU A 268 6.07 -25.32 -1.45
CA LEU A 268 5.01 -25.75 -2.37
C LEU A 268 4.31 -24.54 -3.01
N LEU A 269 4.01 -23.51 -2.23
CA LEU A 269 3.44 -22.26 -2.73
C LEU A 269 4.35 -21.67 -3.81
N SER A 270 5.64 -21.50 -3.52
CA SER A 270 6.62 -20.96 -4.46
C SER A 270 6.82 -21.88 -5.68
N ALA A 271 6.76 -23.19 -5.49
CA ALA A 271 6.92 -24.18 -6.56
C ALA A 271 5.79 -24.11 -7.59
N THR A 272 4.61 -23.57 -7.25
CA THR A 272 3.53 -23.37 -8.23
C THR A 272 3.90 -22.42 -9.38
N ALA A 273 4.94 -21.60 -9.21
CA ALA A 273 5.45 -20.75 -10.28
C ALA A 273 6.03 -21.55 -11.45
N LEU A 274 6.65 -22.70 -11.21
CA LEU A 274 7.26 -23.54 -12.25
C LEU A 274 6.26 -24.17 -13.24
N PRO A 275 5.20 -24.89 -12.79
CA PRO A 275 4.19 -25.40 -13.70
C PRO A 275 3.41 -24.29 -14.40
N LEU A 276 3.25 -23.12 -13.77
CA LEU A 276 2.68 -21.95 -14.44
C LEU A 276 3.61 -21.43 -15.55
N ALA A 277 4.92 -21.32 -15.29
CA ALA A 277 5.91 -20.94 -16.30
C ALA A 277 5.89 -21.90 -17.49
N TRP A 278 5.76 -23.21 -17.22
CA TRP A 278 5.63 -24.22 -18.26
C TRP A 278 4.36 -24.03 -19.11
N LEU A 279 3.21 -23.72 -18.49
CA LEU A 279 1.98 -23.43 -19.23
C LEU A 279 2.16 -22.24 -20.18
N PHE A 280 2.82 -21.18 -19.75
CA PHE A 280 3.12 -20.01 -20.60
C PHE A 280 4.13 -20.32 -21.70
N ALA A 281 5.18 -21.07 -21.39
CA ALA A 281 6.17 -21.48 -22.37
C ALA A 281 5.56 -22.35 -23.48
N ARG A 282 4.60 -23.21 -23.13
CA ARG A 282 3.98 -24.18 -24.05
C ARG A 282 2.75 -23.64 -24.78
N HIS A 283 1.96 -22.78 -24.15
CA HIS A 283 0.65 -22.38 -24.66
C HIS A 283 0.48 -20.86 -24.81
N GLY A 284 1.51 -20.07 -24.51
CA GLY A 284 1.46 -18.61 -24.58
C GLY A 284 1.76 -18.01 -25.96
N ASP A 285 1.76 -18.77 -27.05
CA ASP A 285 2.20 -18.28 -28.38
C ASP A 285 1.41 -17.08 -28.92
N ALA A 286 0.16 -16.90 -28.48
CA ALA A 286 -0.67 -15.75 -28.84
C ALA A 286 -0.25 -14.44 -28.15
N LEU A 287 0.57 -14.51 -27.10
CA LEU A 287 1.06 -13.35 -26.36
C LEU A 287 2.26 -12.71 -27.07
N ALA A 288 2.45 -11.41 -26.86
CA ALA A 288 3.66 -10.72 -27.33
C ALA A 288 4.92 -11.44 -26.82
N ALA A 289 5.85 -11.74 -27.73
CA ALA A 289 7.02 -12.55 -27.42
C ALA A 289 7.88 -12.01 -26.25
N PRO A 290 8.10 -10.67 -26.11
CA PRO A 290 8.79 -10.12 -24.94
C PRO A 290 8.01 -10.34 -23.64
N TYR A 291 6.69 -10.08 -23.62
CA TYR A 291 5.85 -10.31 -22.45
C TYR A 291 5.87 -11.77 -22.01
N ARG A 292 5.65 -12.71 -22.93
CA ARG A 292 5.68 -14.15 -22.63
C ARG A 292 7.03 -14.58 -22.03
N LEU A 293 8.13 -14.13 -22.64
CA LEU A 293 9.47 -14.44 -22.14
C LEU A 293 9.65 -13.90 -20.71
N ALA A 294 9.21 -12.67 -20.45
CA ALA A 294 9.32 -12.05 -19.14
C ALA A 294 8.47 -12.76 -18.07
N VAL A 295 7.29 -13.28 -18.43
CA VAL A 295 6.47 -14.13 -17.56
C VAL A 295 7.20 -15.43 -17.20
N VAL A 296 7.72 -16.14 -18.19
CA VAL A 296 8.45 -17.39 -17.94
C VAL A 296 9.68 -17.14 -17.05
N LEU A 297 10.49 -16.13 -17.37
CA LEU A 297 11.69 -15.79 -16.59
C LEU A 297 11.35 -15.29 -15.19
N GLY A 298 10.30 -14.46 -15.05
CA GLY A 298 9.82 -13.97 -13.76
C GLY A 298 9.38 -15.10 -12.82
N LEU A 299 8.61 -16.06 -13.34
CA LEU A 299 8.15 -17.21 -12.57
C LEU A 299 9.29 -18.17 -12.20
N VAL A 300 10.21 -18.45 -13.13
CA VAL A 300 11.39 -19.29 -12.84
C VAL A 300 12.27 -18.63 -11.80
N LEU A 301 12.56 -17.33 -11.95
CA LEU A 301 13.40 -16.60 -11.01
C LEU A 301 12.74 -16.47 -9.63
N THR A 302 11.41 -16.35 -9.58
CA THR A 302 10.64 -16.39 -8.32
C THR A 302 10.90 -17.66 -7.54
N PHE A 303 10.88 -18.82 -8.21
CA PHE A 303 11.21 -20.07 -7.55
C PHE A 303 12.70 -20.14 -7.18
N VAL A 304 13.60 -19.96 -8.15
CA VAL A 304 15.04 -20.17 -7.94
C VAL A 304 15.61 -19.21 -6.90
N ALA A 305 15.38 -17.90 -7.06
CA ALA A 305 15.91 -16.89 -6.16
C ALA A 305 15.05 -16.70 -4.91
N GLY A 306 13.73 -16.65 -5.06
CA GLY A 306 12.81 -16.43 -3.94
C GLY A 306 12.82 -17.60 -2.96
N ALA A 307 12.58 -18.82 -3.45
CA ALA A 307 12.62 -20.02 -2.59
C ALA A 307 14.06 -20.31 -2.11
N GLY A 308 15.07 -20.12 -2.97
CA GLY A 308 16.48 -20.27 -2.59
C GLY A 308 16.88 -19.37 -1.41
N ALA A 309 16.53 -18.09 -1.45
CA ALA A 309 16.77 -17.17 -0.34
C ALA A 309 15.92 -17.50 0.91
N GLY A 310 14.69 -18.01 0.73
CA GLY A 310 13.87 -18.50 1.84
C GLY A 310 14.50 -19.70 2.55
N ILE A 311 15.04 -20.65 1.79
CA ILE A 311 15.80 -21.80 2.31
C ILE A 311 17.05 -21.32 3.06
N ALA A 312 17.77 -20.35 2.52
CA ALA A 312 18.94 -19.76 3.17
C ALA A 312 18.60 -19.15 4.55
N ILE A 313 17.46 -18.44 4.66
CA ILE A 313 16.97 -17.91 5.94
C ILE A 313 16.73 -19.04 6.96
N SER A 314 16.08 -20.12 6.52
CA SER A 314 15.79 -21.28 7.39
C SER A 314 17.08 -21.99 7.84
N GLN A 315 18.00 -22.23 6.92
CA GLN A 315 19.29 -22.89 7.20
C GLN A 315 20.18 -22.06 8.13
N HIS A 316 20.10 -20.73 8.07
CA HIS A 316 20.85 -19.85 8.96
C HIS A 316 20.21 -19.71 10.36
N GLY A 317 18.98 -20.18 10.56
CA GLY A 317 18.25 -19.99 11.82
C GLY A 317 17.69 -18.57 12.01
N GLY A 318 17.66 -17.77 10.95
CA GLY A 318 17.23 -16.37 11.03
C GLY A 318 17.56 -15.58 9.76
N SER A 319 16.98 -14.38 9.64
CA SER A 319 17.16 -13.55 8.45
C SER A 319 18.40 -12.67 8.45
N THR A 320 18.97 -12.38 9.61
CA THR A 320 20.03 -11.38 9.77
C THR A 320 21.38 -12.03 10.05
N ILE A 321 22.44 -11.52 9.43
CA ILE A 321 23.82 -12.02 9.57
C ILE A 321 24.69 -10.84 10.05
N GLY A 322 25.38 -11.00 11.18
CA GLY A 322 26.25 -9.96 11.73
C GLY A 322 25.54 -8.67 12.19
N ALA A 323 24.21 -8.68 12.27
CA ALA A 323 23.43 -7.53 12.73
C ALA A 323 23.58 -7.30 14.24
N VAL A 324 23.69 -6.04 14.64
CA VAL A 324 23.69 -5.64 16.05
C VAL A 324 22.31 -5.92 16.65
N ALA A 325 22.27 -6.64 17.77
CA ALA A 325 21.04 -6.93 18.49
C ALA A 325 20.34 -5.62 18.92
N GLY A 326 19.06 -5.47 18.59
CA GLY A 326 18.31 -4.22 18.81
C GLY A 326 18.75 -3.03 17.93
N GLY A 327 19.60 -3.28 16.93
CA GLY A 327 20.09 -2.24 16.03
C GLY A 327 19.01 -1.64 15.13
N ALA A 328 19.36 -0.51 14.50
CA ALA A 328 18.46 0.19 13.58
C ALA A 328 17.97 -0.73 12.45
N THR A 329 16.71 -0.56 12.06
CA THR A 329 16.11 -1.24 10.92
C THR A 329 15.50 -0.22 9.96
N LEU A 330 15.43 -0.58 8.68
CA LEU A 330 14.77 0.26 7.69
C LEU A 330 13.27 0.37 8.01
N PRO A 331 12.71 1.59 8.03
CA PRO A 331 11.27 1.80 8.17
C PRO A 331 10.49 0.97 7.16
N LEU A 332 9.26 0.56 7.52
CA LEU A 332 8.35 -0.27 6.72
C LEU A 332 8.79 -1.75 6.54
N PHE A 333 9.98 -1.98 6.00
CA PHE A 333 10.47 -3.32 5.69
C PHE A 333 10.98 -4.06 6.94
N GLY A 334 11.61 -3.33 7.86
CA GLY A 334 12.24 -3.87 9.06
C GLY A 334 13.52 -4.65 8.76
N TRP A 335 14.15 -4.41 7.60
CA TRP A 335 15.45 -4.97 7.25
C TRP A 335 16.56 -4.37 8.11
N SER A 336 17.57 -5.15 8.47
CA SER A 336 18.69 -4.65 9.26
C SER A 336 19.41 -3.51 8.54
N ALA A 337 19.67 -2.42 9.27
CA ALA A 337 20.51 -1.31 8.82
C ALA A 337 21.91 -1.36 9.46
N THR A 338 22.18 -2.38 10.28
CA THR A 338 23.46 -2.55 11.00
C THR A 338 24.24 -3.80 10.57
N GLY A 339 23.60 -4.75 9.91
CA GLY A 339 24.24 -5.94 9.35
C GLY A 339 23.50 -6.48 8.13
N GLY A 340 23.92 -7.65 7.66
CA GLY A 340 23.34 -8.31 6.49
C GLY A 340 21.93 -8.84 6.75
N ASP A 341 21.08 -8.84 5.70
CA ASP A 341 19.69 -9.29 5.80
C ASP A 341 19.22 -10.06 4.57
N LEU A 342 19.00 -11.37 4.72
CA LEU A 342 18.55 -12.30 3.68
C LEU A 342 17.11 -12.02 3.24
N ARG A 343 16.33 -11.21 3.96
CA ARG A 343 14.99 -10.80 3.50
C ARG A 343 15.06 -9.90 2.28
N VAL A 344 16.16 -9.18 2.05
CA VAL A 344 16.34 -8.34 0.86
C VAL A 344 16.37 -9.17 -0.43
N PRO A 345 17.31 -10.12 -0.62
CA PRO A 345 17.32 -10.96 -1.81
C PRO A 345 16.08 -11.86 -1.89
N HIS A 346 15.51 -12.29 -0.75
CA HIS A 346 14.25 -13.02 -0.75
C HIS A 346 13.10 -12.18 -1.31
N PHE A 347 12.95 -10.93 -0.85
CA PHE A 347 11.94 -9.99 -1.35
C PHE A 347 12.08 -9.77 -2.86
N LEU A 348 13.29 -9.48 -3.33
CA LEU A 348 13.55 -9.33 -4.77
C LEU A 348 13.23 -10.62 -5.54
N GLY A 349 13.64 -11.78 -5.00
CA GLY A 349 13.35 -13.08 -5.59
C GLY A 349 11.85 -13.30 -5.77
N VAL A 350 11.06 -13.21 -4.70
CA VAL A 350 9.61 -13.48 -4.75
C VAL A 350 8.83 -12.48 -5.62
N HIS A 351 9.39 -11.28 -5.83
CA HIS A 351 8.78 -10.24 -6.67
C HIS A 351 9.14 -10.30 -8.15
N ALA A 352 10.00 -11.24 -8.57
CA ALA A 352 10.35 -11.42 -9.98
C ALA A 352 9.11 -11.71 -10.85
N GLN A 353 8.13 -12.47 -10.35
CA GLN A 353 6.86 -12.78 -11.02
C GLN A 353 5.92 -11.58 -11.20
N GLN A 354 6.14 -10.45 -10.52
CA GLN A 354 5.39 -9.21 -10.79
C GLN A 354 6.20 -8.27 -11.68
N LEU A 355 7.47 -8.04 -11.31
CA LEU A 355 8.28 -7.00 -11.93
C LEU A 355 8.71 -7.34 -13.36
N LEU A 356 9.10 -8.61 -13.63
CA LEU A 356 9.50 -9.00 -14.98
C LEU A 356 8.31 -8.99 -15.95
N PRO A 357 7.13 -9.57 -15.64
CA PRO A 357 5.96 -9.44 -16.51
C PRO A 357 5.56 -8.00 -16.80
N LEU A 358 5.58 -7.12 -15.79
CA LEU A 358 5.28 -5.71 -15.98
C LEU A 358 6.28 -5.05 -16.94
N ALA A 359 7.58 -5.28 -16.75
CA ALA A 359 8.61 -4.78 -17.67
C ALA A 359 8.42 -5.34 -19.09
N GLY A 360 8.12 -6.64 -19.22
CA GLY A 360 7.84 -7.29 -20.50
C GLY A 360 6.60 -6.73 -21.21
N ALA A 361 5.56 -6.35 -20.46
CA ALA A 361 4.38 -5.70 -21.00
C ALA A 361 4.72 -4.30 -21.55
N LEU A 362 5.46 -3.49 -20.76
CA LEU A 362 5.90 -2.16 -21.18
C LEU A 362 6.82 -2.20 -22.41
N ILE A 363 7.74 -3.17 -22.47
CA ILE A 363 8.60 -3.42 -23.64
C ILE A 363 7.78 -3.84 -24.87
N SER A 364 6.72 -4.64 -24.66
CA SER A 364 5.84 -5.03 -25.75
C SER A 364 5.04 -3.83 -26.28
N MET A 365 4.64 -2.91 -25.39
CA MET A 365 3.92 -1.68 -25.75
C MET A 365 4.80 -0.65 -26.46
N SER A 366 6.11 -0.62 -26.20
CA SER A 366 7.03 0.29 -26.89
C SER A 366 7.36 -0.13 -28.33
N LEU A 367 6.89 -1.30 -28.78
CA LEU A 367 7.08 -1.84 -30.14
C LEU A 367 8.54 -1.91 -30.58
N MET A 368 9.47 -2.04 -29.63
CA MET A 368 10.90 -2.07 -29.92
C MET A 368 11.29 -3.39 -30.63
N PRO A 369 12.07 -3.33 -31.72
CA PRO A 369 12.38 -4.52 -32.53
C PRO A 369 13.24 -5.55 -31.78
N TRP A 370 13.94 -5.12 -30.73
CA TRP A 370 14.81 -5.96 -29.89
C TRP A 370 14.18 -6.31 -28.52
N GLY A 371 12.85 -6.29 -28.41
CA GLY A 371 12.14 -6.49 -27.12
C GLY A 371 12.53 -7.77 -26.36
N ARG A 372 12.80 -8.89 -27.04
CA ARG A 372 13.29 -10.11 -26.38
C ARG A 372 14.68 -9.95 -25.77
N ALA A 373 15.57 -9.24 -26.45
CA ALA A 373 16.91 -8.95 -25.94
C ALA A 373 16.83 -8.00 -24.73
N ALA A 374 15.93 -7.01 -24.78
CA ALA A 374 15.64 -6.12 -23.65
C ALA A 374 15.23 -6.92 -22.40
N VAL A 375 14.32 -7.88 -22.56
CA VAL A 375 13.85 -8.73 -21.46
C VAL A 375 14.96 -9.59 -20.87
N TRP A 376 15.81 -10.19 -21.71
CA TRP A 376 16.99 -10.93 -21.23
C TRP A 376 17.96 -10.05 -20.46
N LEU A 377 18.27 -8.86 -20.99
CA LEU A 377 19.15 -7.90 -20.33
C LEU A 377 18.59 -7.49 -18.96
N LEU A 378 17.31 -7.09 -18.90
CA LEU A 378 16.65 -6.74 -17.64
C LEU A 378 16.60 -7.90 -16.66
N THR A 379 16.34 -9.12 -17.13
CA THR A 379 16.36 -10.32 -16.27
C THR A 379 17.75 -10.56 -15.70
N GLY A 380 18.80 -10.42 -16.53
CA GLY A 380 20.20 -10.54 -16.10
C GLY A 380 20.58 -9.48 -15.07
N LEU A 381 20.19 -8.22 -15.29
CA LEU A 381 20.41 -7.13 -14.32
C LEU A 381 19.66 -7.38 -13.00
N TYR A 382 18.42 -7.86 -13.08
CA TYR A 382 17.62 -8.18 -11.90
C TYR A 382 18.21 -9.36 -11.10
N ALA A 383 18.66 -10.41 -11.80
CA ALA A 383 19.36 -11.53 -11.18
C ALA A 383 20.70 -11.10 -10.54
N ALA A 384 21.46 -10.23 -11.21
CA ALA A 384 22.69 -9.66 -10.67
C ALA A 384 22.42 -8.82 -9.40
N LEU A 385 21.35 -8.04 -9.38
CA LEU A 385 20.91 -7.30 -8.18
C LEU A 385 20.59 -8.25 -7.02
N ILE A 386 19.87 -9.34 -7.28
CA ILE A 386 19.57 -10.37 -6.26
C ILE A 386 20.87 -10.98 -5.74
N LEU A 387 21.77 -11.42 -6.62
CA LEU A 387 23.05 -12.02 -6.21
C LEU A 387 23.92 -11.04 -5.41
N TRP A 388 23.95 -9.77 -5.82
CA TRP A 388 24.66 -8.73 -5.11
C TRP A 388 24.08 -8.52 -3.71
N THR A 389 22.76 -8.35 -3.56
CA THR A 389 22.12 -8.19 -2.25
C THR A 389 22.26 -9.44 -1.36
N PHE A 390 22.28 -10.63 -1.97
CA PHE A 390 22.58 -11.88 -1.28
C PHE A 390 24.04 -11.91 -0.78
N SER A 391 25.00 -11.46 -1.60
CA SER A 391 26.40 -11.34 -1.21
C SER A 391 26.62 -10.34 -0.08
N LEU A 392 25.92 -9.20 -0.09
CA LEU A 392 25.94 -8.22 1.00
C LEU A 392 25.43 -8.85 2.30
N ALA A 393 24.31 -9.60 2.23
CA ALA A 393 23.74 -10.26 3.39
C ALA A 393 24.75 -11.25 4.03
N TYR A 394 25.38 -12.12 3.24
CA TYR A 394 26.38 -13.06 3.76
C TYR A 394 27.68 -12.40 4.21
N ALA A 395 28.05 -11.26 3.64
CA ALA A 395 29.16 -10.45 4.12
C ALA A 395 28.85 -9.69 5.43
N GLY A 396 27.63 -9.81 5.96
CA GLY A 396 27.20 -9.10 7.17
C GLY A 396 27.05 -7.59 6.96
N MET A 397 26.89 -7.13 5.71
CA MET A 397 26.79 -5.71 5.39
C MET A 397 25.33 -5.30 5.14
N PRO A 398 24.85 -4.18 5.71
CA PRO A 398 23.51 -3.68 5.44
C PRO A 398 23.39 -3.15 4.01
N LEU A 399 22.19 -3.27 3.43
CA LEU A 399 21.89 -2.68 2.11
C LEU A 399 21.98 -1.14 2.17
N ILE A 400 21.40 -0.56 3.21
CA ILE A 400 21.39 0.88 3.48
C ILE A 400 21.79 1.06 4.95
N PRO A 401 22.99 1.57 5.25
CA PRO A 401 23.39 1.85 6.61
C PRO A 401 22.64 3.07 7.13
N LEU A 402 21.89 2.89 8.22
CA LEU A 402 21.39 4.00 9.02
C LEU A 402 22.34 4.13 10.20
N GLY A 403 23.02 5.28 10.31
CA GLY A 403 24.05 5.51 11.31
C GLY A 403 23.58 5.10 12.70
N ILE A 404 24.40 4.30 13.38
CA ILE A 404 24.28 4.10 14.82
C ILE A 404 24.51 5.49 15.42
N GLN A 405 23.47 6.17 15.90
CA GLN A 405 23.73 7.05 17.05
C GLN A 405 23.97 6.09 18.21
N PRO A 406 25.19 5.96 18.74
CA PRO A 406 25.36 5.25 19.98
C PRO A 406 24.47 5.95 20.99
N ALA A 407 23.65 5.18 21.71
CA ALA A 407 22.98 5.69 22.89
C ALA A 407 24.09 6.25 23.81
N ALA A 408 24.07 7.56 23.99
CA ALA A 408 24.93 8.26 24.94
C ALA A 408 24.50 7.95 26.37
#